data_AF-A0AAU5QNS1-F1
#
_entry.id   AF-A0AAU5QNS1-F1
#
_cell.length_a   1.000
_cell.length_b   1.000
_cell.length_c   1.000
_cell.angle_alpha   90.00
_cell.angle_beta   90.00
_cell.angle_gamma   90.00
#
_symmetry.space_group_name_H-M   'P 1'
#
loop_
_entity.id
_entity.type
_entity.pdbx_description
1 polymer ?
#
loop_
_entity_poly.entity_id
_entity_poly.type
_entity_poly.pdbx_seq_one_letter_code
_entity_poly.pdbx_strand_id
1 'polypeptide(L)'
;MTTVICPYCFARGAASRLRYRCLMTRTGLRGGRQPCTPQRDDTWAEFKGNAIGPQARMRGPVFDSRRALGPVRSRAACPDCGVLTPVRVCVSCHSDLPSDYCDQDSRIIALVGAKATGKSTYVAVLVNELRHRVGRVYKGALAAMGSDTQRRDKEMAAELYDRLHLPGATRPAALGFNDPLLYRLSLPSTSRFGDGSRHTALVFFDAAGEDLGDAAAMDRYTDYLAAADGIILLVDPLQLPSVRQELPPSYGPPLPPIETSPQQIAADIAGQLRGHGRRGTRGKVSTPLAVAVTKTDMLRPILQPQSPLLNNARHDGGVFDDTGRVAVHEEVRSLLDGWDGGELHRRLDRDFADVSYFGLSSLGASPPATAPADVPTSGPQPVRVEDPLLWLLARRGLLTVRKSKGGGA
;
A
#
# COMPACT_ATOMS: atom_id res chain seq x y z
N MET A 1 13.39 -20.38 -7.56
CA MET A 1 12.87 -19.61 -8.72
C MET A 1 12.02 -18.48 -8.18
N THR A 2 12.23 -17.24 -8.62
CA THR A 2 11.48 -16.08 -8.11
C THR A 2 10.01 -16.19 -8.53
N THR A 3 9.11 -16.25 -7.55
CA THR A 3 7.66 -16.17 -7.78
C THR A 3 7.27 -14.70 -7.84
N VAL A 4 6.52 -14.34 -8.88
CA VAL A 4 6.03 -12.99 -9.13
C VAL A 4 4.53 -13.02 -8.94
N ILE A 5 4.03 -12.10 -8.14
CA ILE A 5 2.59 -11.85 -8.01
C ILE A 5 2.26 -10.69 -8.93
N CYS A 6 1.32 -10.84 -9.86
CA CYS A 6 0.90 -9.70 -10.68
C CYS A 6 0.31 -8.61 -9.76
N PRO A 7 0.77 -7.35 -9.81
CA PRO A 7 0.22 -6.31 -8.95
C PRO A 7 -1.19 -5.87 -9.37
N TYR A 8 -1.62 -6.22 -10.59
CA TYR A 8 -2.91 -5.82 -11.14
C TYR A 8 -4.02 -6.86 -10.93
N CYS A 9 -3.71 -8.14 -11.18
CA CYS A 9 -4.67 -9.24 -11.09
C CYS A 9 -4.30 -10.29 -10.03
N PHE A 10 -3.21 -10.09 -9.29
CA PHE A 10 -2.76 -10.94 -8.17
C PHE A 10 -2.46 -12.41 -8.50
N ALA A 11 -2.53 -12.79 -9.77
CA ALA A 11 -2.11 -14.09 -10.25
C ALA A 11 -0.62 -14.34 -9.95
N ARG A 12 -0.31 -15.53 -9.46
CA ARG A 12 1.05 -15.98 -9.17
C ARG A 12 1.66 -16.65 -10.41
N GLY A 13 2.88 -16.28 -10.75
CA GLY A 13 3.63 -16.87 -11.86
C GLY A 13 5.12 -16.98 -11.54
N ALA A 14 5.82 -17.90 -12.21
CA ALA A 14 7.28 -17.93 -12.16
C ALA A 14 7.85 -16.83 -13.06
N ALA A 15 8.80 -16.02 -12.56
CA ALA A 15 9.40 -14.94 -13.35
C ALA A 15 9.99 -15.44 -14.69
N SER A 16 10.51 -16.67 -14.70
CA SER A 16 11.07 -17.36 -15.87
C SER A 16 10.05 -17.72 -16.95
N ARG A 17 8.76 -17.77 -16.61
CA ARG A 17 7.66 -18.11 -17.55
C ARG A 17 6.95 -16.87 -18.09
N LEU A 18 7.37 -15.68 -17.66
CA LEU A 18 6.78 -14.44 -18.14
C LEU A 18 7.25 -14.16 -19.57
N ARG A 19 6.29 -13.78 -20.41
CA ARG A 19 6.54 -13.35 -21.80
C ARG A 19 6.95 -11.88 -21.81
N TYR A 20 7.44 -11.39 -22.93
CA TYR A 20 7.89 -9.99 -23.09
C TYR A 20 7.01 -9.24 -24.08
N ARG A 21 6.83 -7.93 -23.87
CA ARG A 21 6.12 -7.06 -24.81
C ARG A 21 7.10 -6.23 -25.62
N CYS A 22 6.96 -6.27 -26.94
CA CYS A 22 7.68 -5.36 -27.82
C CYS A 22 7.28 -3.90 -27.56
N LEU A 23 8.25 -3.00 -27.40
CA LEU A 23 8.00 -1.60 -27.07
C LEU A 23 7.98 -0.67 -28.27
N MET A 24 8.33 -1.15 -29.47
CA MET A 24 8.45 -0.32 -30.68
C MET A 24 7.22 0.54 -30.93
N THR A 25 6.03 -0.02 -30.74
CA THR A 25 4.75 0.66 -30.94
C THR A 25 4.46 1.74 -29.90
N ARG A 26 5.00 1.59 -28.68
CA ARG A 26 4.80 2.53 -27.57
C ARG A 26 5.85 3.64 -27.54
N THR A 27 7.10 3.33 -27.88
CA THR A 27 8.24 4.25 -27.71
C THR A 27 8.86 4.71 -29.02
N GLY A 28 8.44 4.16 -30.17
CA GLY A 28 9.06 4.45 -31.46
C GLY A 28 10.47 3.89 -31.62
N LEU A 29 10.97 3.10 -30.66
CA LEU A 29 12.29 2.49 -30.70
C LEU A 29 12.42 1.60 -31.94
N ARG A 30 13.43 1.89 -32.77
CA ARG A 30 13.74 1.09 -33.96
C ARG A 30 14.83 0.08 -33.62
N GLY A 31 14.57 -1.20 -33.88
CA GLY A 31 15.63 -2.20 -33.93
C GLY A 31 16.25 -2.26 -35.33
N GLY A 32 17.28 -3.10 -35.50
CA GLY A 32 17.96 -3.28 -36.79
C GLY A 32 17.19 -4.11 -37.83
N ARG A 33 15.89 -4.36 -37.63
CA ARG A 33 15.04 -5.23 -38.47
C ARG A 33 13.69 -4.55 -38.77
N GLN A 34 12.84 -5.25 -39.53
CA GLN A 34 11.51 -4.77 -39.92
C GLN A 34 10.66 -4.34 -38.71
N PRO A 35 9.93 -3.21 -38.79
CA PRO A 35 9.08 -2.74 -37.71
C PRO A 35 7.97 -3.74 -37.32
N CYS A 36 7.76 -3.93 -36.02
CA CYS A 36 6.58 -4.64 -35.53
C CYS A 36 5.34 -3.75 -35.64
N THR A 37 4.23 -4.32 -36.10
CA THR A 37 2.92 -3.66 -36.07
C THR A 37 2.22 -3.89 -34.72
N PRO A 38 1.41 -2.92 -34.24
CA PRO A 38 0.53 -3.15 -33.10
C PRO A 38 -0.42 -4.33 -33.36
N GLN A 39 -0.59 -5.18 -32.36
CA GLN A 39 -1.55 -6.29 -32.36
C GLN A 39 -2.62 -6.04 -31.32
N ARG A 40 -3.83 -6.52 -31.61
CA ARG A 40 -4.94 -6.44 -30.66
C ARG A 40 -4.69 -7.40 -29.49
N ASP A 41 -4.81 -6.88 -28.27
CA ASP A 41 -4.64 -7.66 -27.04
C ASP A 41 -5.97 -7.79 -26.30
N ASP A 42 -6.77 -8.78 -26.71
CA ASP A 42 -8.13 -8.98 -26.17
C ASP A 42 -8.11 -9.39 -24.69
N THR A 43 -7.17 -10.24 -24.27
CA THR A 43 -7.02 -10.63 -22.86
C THR A 43 -6.79 -9.42 -21.96
N TRP A 44 -5.92 -8.48 -22.36
CA TRP A 44 -5.72 -7.26 -21.59
C TRP A 44 -6.93 -6.31 -21.67
N ALA A 45 -7.56 -6.20 -22.83
CA ALA A 45 -8.73 -5.35 -23.02
C ALA A 45 -9.92 -5.82 -22.18
N GLU A 46 -10.18 -7.13 -22.13
CA GLU A 46 -11.18 -7.75 -21.25
C GLU A 46 -10.86 -7.49 -19.78
N PHE A 47 -9.60 -7.66 -19.37
CA PHE A 47 -9.19 -7.40 -17.99
C PHE A 47 -9.42 -5.95 -17.55
N LYS A 48 -9.11 -4.98 -18.42
CA LYS A 48 -9.34 -3.56 -18.10
C LYS A 48 -10.80 -3.11 -18.28
N GLY A 49 -11.62 -3.93 -18.95
CA GLY A 49 -13.04 -3.70 -19.13
C GLY A 49 -13.39 -2.63 -20.18
N ASN A 50 -14.67 -2.29 -20.21
CA ASN A 50 -15.31 -1.55 -21.31
C ASN A 50 -14.87 -0.08 -21.45
N ALA A 51 -14.14 0.48 -20.48
CA ALA A 51 -13.66 1.86 -20.51
C ALA A 51 -12.50 2.09 -21.51
N ILE A 52 -11.95 1.03 -22.11
CA ILE A 52 -10.81 1.12 -23.02
C ILE A 52 -11.26 1.35 -24.48
N GLY A 53 -10.89 2.52 -25.01
CA GLY A 53 -11.10 2.88 -26.41
C GLY A 53 -10.38 1.94 -27.39
N PRO A 54 -10.86 1.79 -28.64
CA PRO A 54 -10.33 0.81 -29.61
C PRO A 54 -8.82 0.91 -29.85
N GLN A 55 -8.26 2.12 -29.88
CA GLN A 55 -6.83 2.33 -30.12
C GLN A 55 -5.95 1.80 -28.98
N ALA A 56 -6.41 1.90 -27.72
CA ALA A 56 -5.65 1.43 -26.57
C ALA A 56 -5.57 -0.11 -26.50
N ARG A 57 -6.45 -0.83 -27.21
CA ARG A 57 -6.40 -2.29 -27.35
C ARG A 57 -5.25 -2.77 -28.26
N MET A 58 -4.71 -1.87 -29.09
CA MET A 58 -3.61 -2.16 -30.00
C MET A 58 -2.28 -1.96 -29.28
N ARG A 59 -1.59 -3.06 -28.98
CA ARG A 59 -0.36 -3.07 -28.17
C ARG A 59 0.77 -3.76 -28.92
N GLY A 60 2.00 -3.63 -28.45
CA GLY A 60 3.12 -4.37 -29.03
C GLY A 60 2.94 -5.89 -28.90
N PRO A 61 3.43 -6.68 -29.87
CA PRO A 61 3.33 -8.14 -29.83
C PRO A 61 4.00 -8.71 -28.58
N VAL A 62 3.39 -9.78 -28.06
CA VAL A 62 3.89 -10.55 -26.92
C VAL A 62 4.67 -11.75 -27.44
N PHE A 63 5.88 -11.96 -26.92
CA PHE A 63 6.76 -13.03 -27.37
C PHE A 63 7.50 -13.70 -26.22
N ASP A 64 7.88 -14.95 -26.41
CA ASP A 64 8.70 -15.70 -25.47
C ASP A 64 10.17 -15.34 -25.64
N SER A 65 10.93 -15.22 -24.55
CA SER A 65 12.38 -15.15 -24.67
C SER A 65 12.87 -16.47 -25.29
N ARG A 66 13.65 -16.42 -26.36
CA ARG A 66 14.27 -17.63 -26.94
C ARG A 66 14.94 -18.40 -25.81
N ARG A 67 14.50 -19.65 -25.59
CA ARG A 67 14.95 -20.53 -24.50
C ARG A 67 16.47 -20.72 -24.59
N ALA A 68 17.23 -19.86 -23.94
CA ALA A 68 18.61 -20.15 -23.62
C ALA A 68 18.57 -20.98 -22.33
N LEU A 69 19.18 -22.17 -22.35
CA LEU A 69 19.56 -22.88 -21.12
C LEU A 69 20.47 -21.93 -20.32
N GLY A 70 19.90 -21.24 -19.32
CA GLY A 70 20.60 -20.17 -18.60
C GLY A 70 19.68 -19.36 -17.68
N PRO A 71 20.24 -18.43 -16.88
CA PRO A 71 19.47 -17.60 -15.96
C PRO A 71 18.47 -16.71 -16.69
N VAL A 72 17.33 -16.44 -16.05
CA VAL A 72 16.29 -15.53 -16.54
C VAL A 72 16.92 -14.18 -16.85
N ARG A 73 16.80 -13.72 -18.10
CA ARG A 73 17.33 -12.41 -18.51
C ARG A 73 16.34 -11.31 -18.11
N SER A 74 16.82 -10.21 -17.54
CA SER A 74 15.99 -9.03 -17.26
C SER A 74 15.45 -8.36 -18.54
N ARG A 75 16.04 -8.68 -19.70
CA ARG A 75 15.65 -8.14 -21.01
C ARG A 75 15.65 -9.23 -22.09
N ALA A 76 14.76 -9.10 -23.07
CA ALA A 76 14.71 -9.96 -24.24
C ALA A 76 14.60 -9.13 -25.53
N ALA A 77 15.29 -9.55 -26.59
CA ALA A 77 15.16 -8.94 -27.90
C ALA A 77 13.94 -9.52 -28.62
N CYS A 78 13.08 -8.64 -29.13
CA CYS A 78 11.94 -9.05 -29.95
C CYS A 78 12.44 -9.86 -31.16
N PRO A 79 11.91 -11.06 -31.42
CA PRO A 79 12.39 -11.91 -32.51
C PRO A 79 12.22 -11.26 -33.89
N ASP A 80 11.21 -10.41 -34.06
CA ASP A 80 10.87 -9.80 -35.34
C ASP A 80 11.67 -8.51 -35.57
N CYS A 81 11.46 -7.48 -34.74
CA CYS A 81 12.10 -6.17 -34.93
C CYS A 81 13.48 -6.03 -34.26
N GLY A 82 13.88 -6.96 -33.37
CA GLY A 82 15.16 -6.90 -32.65
C GLY A 82 15.21 -5.92 -31.48
N VAL A 83 14.13 -5.17 -31.18
CA VAL A 83 14.08 -4.24 -30.05
C VAL A 83 14.26 -4.98 -28.73
N LEU A 84 15.23 -4.53 -27.93
CA LEU A 84 15.47 -5.05 -26.59
C LEU A 84 14.45 -4.45 -25.61
N THR A 85 13.66 -5.30 -24.96
CA THR A 85 12.61 -4.89 -24.02
C THR A 85 12.85 -5.49 -22.63
N PRO A 86 12.72 -4.68 -21.56
CA PRO A 86 12.67 -5.18 -20.20
C PRO A 86 11.23 -5.50 -19.73
N VAL A 87 10.21 -5.17 -20.54
CA VAL A 87 8.81 -5.24 -20.13
C VAL A 87 8.32 -6.68 -20.25
N ARG A 88 8.07 -7.29 -19.10
CA ARG A 88 7.45 -8.61 -18.96
C ARG A 88 5.94 -8.46 -18.85
N VAL A 89 5.23 -9.49 -19.25
CA VAL A 89 3.77 -9.50 -19.37
C VAL A 89 3.18 -10.54 -18.44
N CYS A 90 2.15 -10.16 -17.68
CA CYS A 90 1.39 -11.10 -16.86
C CYS A 90 0.73 -12.17 -17.75
N VAL A 91 0.91 -13.44 -17.42
CA VAL A 91 0.33 -14.55 -18.18
C VAL A 91 -1.19 -14.67 -18.06
N SER A 92 -1.80 -14.04 -17.05
CA SER A 92 -3.24 -14.09 -16.80
C SER A 92 -3.97 -12.89 -17.41
N CYS A 93 -3.51 -11.67 -17.15
CA CYS A 93 -4.22 -10.45 -17.56
C CYS A 93 -3.51 -9.65 -18.66
N HIS A 94 -2.37 -10.12 -19.15
CA HIS A 94 -1.55 -9.43 -20.16
C HIS A 94 -1.11 -7.99 -19.79
N SER A 95 -1.23 -7.58 -18.53
CA SER A 95 -0.68 -6.30 -18.06
C SER A 95 0.85 -6.26 -18.16
N ASP A 96 1.36 -5.08 -18.50
CA ASP A 96 2.80 -4.81 -18.55
C ASP A 96 3.32 -4.65 -17.13
N LEU A 97 4.24 -5.51 -16.72
CA LEU A 97 4.89 -5.41 -15.43
C LEU A 97 6.06 -4.43 -15.54
N PRO A 98 6.23 -3.50 -14.58
CA PRO A 98 7.40 -2.62 -14.56
C PRO A 98 8.70 -3.44 -14.62
N SER A 99 9.71 -2.95 -15.35
CA SER A 99 10.94 -3.70 -15.68
C SER A 99 11.57 -4.38 -14.46
N ASP A 100 11.68 -3.63 -13.37
CA ASP A 100 12.40 -4.01 -12.17
C ASP A 100 11.51 -4.82 -11.20
N TYR A 101 10.20 -4.88 -11.47
CA TYR A 101 9.23 -5.51 -10.57
C TYR A 101 9.49 -7.01 -10.40
N CYS A 102 9.85 -7.70 -11.50
CA CYS A 102 10.00 -9.16 -11.48
C CYS A 102 11.44 -9.64 -11.22
N ASP A 103 12.37 -8.71 -10.93
CA ASP A 103 13.76 -9.02 -10.57
C ASP A 103 14.04 -8.91 -9.06
N GLN A 104 13.00 -8.59 -8.27
CA GLN A 104 13.09 -8.36 -6.83
C GLN A 104 11.93 -9.05 -6.10
N ASP A 105 12.06 -9.25 -4.78
CA ASP A 105 10.95 -9.70 -3.96
C ASP A 105 9.85 -8.63 -3.99
N SER A 106 8.61 -9.04 -4.31
CA SER A 106 7.46 -8.16 -4.18
C SER A 106 6.77 -8.36 -2.84
N ARG A 107 6.32 -7.24 -2.25
CA ARG A 107 5.54 -7.21 -1.02
C ARG A 107 4.27 -6.42 -1.27
N ILE A 108 3.15 -7.12 -1.14
CA ILE A 108 1.85 -6.49 -1.33
C ILE A 108 1.37 -6.00 0.04
N ILE A 109 1.17 -4.70 0.19
CA ILE A 109 0.67 -4.12 1.44
C ILE A 109 -0.75 -3.67 1.20
N ALA A 110 -1.69 -4.42 1.76
CA ALA A 110 -3.10 -4.08 1.69
C ALA A 110 -3.39 -2.82 2.50
N LEU A 111 -4.00 -1.82 1.89
CA LEU A 111 -4.56 -0.67 2.59
C LEU A 111 -6.08 -0.79 2.56
N VAL A 112 -6.69 -0.85 3.74
CA VAL A 112 -8.13 -1.02 3.91
C VAL A 112 -8.64 0.01 4.89
N GLY A 113 -9.87 0.48 4.71
CA GLY A 113 -10.54 1.39 5.63
C GLY A 113 -11.80 1.94 4.99
N ALA A 114 -12.75 2.38 5.82
CA ALA A 114 -13.99 3.02 5.40
C ALA A 114 -13.71 4.24 4.50
N LYS A 115 -14.75 4.76 3.85
CA LYS A 115 -14.62 6.07 3.20
C LYS A 115 -14.33 7.15 4.28
N ALA A 116 -13.76 8.27 3.84
CA ALA A 116 -13.28 9.36 4.71
C ALA A 116 -12.19 9.03 5.78
N THR A 117 -11.66 7.80 5.85
CA THR A 117 -10.56 7.42 6.77
C THR A 117 -9.21 8.06 6.45
N GLY A 118 -9.08 8.68 5.27
CA GLY A 118 -7.88 9.37 4.82
C GLY A 118 -6.86 8.49 4.07
N LYS A 119 -7.28 7.39 3.43
CA LYS A 119 -6.40 6.46 2.69
C LYS A 119 -5.45 7.14 1.70
N SER A 120 -5.98 7.97 0.79
CA SER A 120 -5.17 8.62 -0.24
C SER A 120 -4.20 9.64 0.36
N THR A 121 -4.66 10.42 1.34
CA THR A 121 -3.80 11.32 2.14
C THR A 121 -2.71 10.54 2.87
N TYR A 122 -3.05 9.40 3.49
CA TYR A 122 -2.10 8.52 4.17
C TYR A 122 -1.02 8.03 3.22
N VAL A 123 -1.39 7.51 2.03
CA VAL A 123 -0.40 7.01 1.05
C VAL A 123 0.52 8.13 0.57
N ALA A 124 -0.02 9.29 0.20
CA ALA A 124 0.78 10.38 -0.32
C ALA A 124 1.76 10.93 0.72
N VAL A 125 1.31 11.11 1.96
CA VAL A 125 2.17 11.53 3.08
C VAL A 125 3.19 10.45 3.43
N LEU A 126 2.80 9.17 3.50
CA LEU A 126 3.72 8.06 3.75
C LEU A 126 4.83 7.99 2.71
N VAL A 127 4.49 8.12 1.43
CA VAL A 127 5.46 8.14 0.32
C VAL A 127 6.40 9.34 0.44
N ASN A 128 5.90 10.51 0.81
CA ASN A 128 6.73 11.67 1.08
C ASN A 128 7.72 11.43 2.23
N GLU A 129 7.24 10.86 3.35
CA GLU A 129 8.10 10.57 4.49
C GLU A 129 9.17 9.52 4.18
N LEU A 130 8.81 8.46 3.43
CA LEU A 130 9.74 7.44 2.97
C LEU A 130 10.82 7.98 2.02
N ARG A 131 10.52 9.02 1.24
CA ARG A 131 11.52 9.68 0.37
C ARG A 131 12.44 10.61 1.14
N HIS A 132 11.91 11.28 2.15
CA HIS A 132 12.61 12.34 2.87
C HIS A 132 13.03 11.88 4.26
N ARG A 133 12.22 12.17 5.29
CA ARG A 133 12.58 11.97 6.70
C ARG A 133 12.98 10.53 7.01
N VAL A 134 12.10 9.58 6.70
CA VAL A 134 12.27 8.17 7.01
C VAL A 134 13.35 7.56 6.12
N GLY A 135 13.35 7.90 4.82
CA GLY A 135 14.39 7.48 3.89
C GLY A 135 15.80 7.86 4.36
N ARG A 136 15.99 9.11 4.81
CA ARG A 136 17.26 9.57 5.38
C ARG A 136 17.69 8.76 6.60
N VAL A 137 16.76 8.47 7.52
CA VAL A 137 17.05 7.75 8.77
C VAL A 137 17.41 6.28 8.51
N TYR A 138 16.67 5.62 7.63
CA TYR A 138 16.92 4.21 7.26
C TYR A 138 17.94 4.05 6.11
N LYS A 139 18.53 5.16 5.64
CA LYS A 139 19.39 5.22 4.44
C LYS A 139 18.74 4.53 3.23
N GLY A 140 17.42 4.63 3.14
CA GLY A 140 16.60 4.02 2.11
C GLY A 140 16.27 4.98 0.97
N ALA A 141 15.88 4.42 -0.17
CA ALA A 141 15.40 5.16 -1.33
C ALA A 141 14.09 4.57 -1.84
N LEU A 142 13.14 5.44 -2.20
CA LEU A 142 11.83 5.05 -2.74
C LEU A 142 11.63 5.62 -4.14
N ALA A 143 11.37 4.75 -5.12
CA ALA A 143 11.14 5.14 -6.51
C ALA A 143 9.79 4.62 -7.04
N ALA A 144 8.99 5.47 -7.67
CA ALA A 144 7.76 5.05 -8.34
C ALA A 144 8.06 4.19 -9.58
N MET A 145 7.35 3.08 -9.73
CA MET A 145 7.53 2.10 -10.80
C MET A 145 6.45 2.26 -11.87
N GLY A 146 6.87 2.59 -13.09
CA GLY A 146 5.98 2.77 -14.23
C GLY A 146 5.41 4.20 -14.34
N SER A 147 5.00 4.56 -15.54
CA SER A 147 4.57 5.93 -15.88
C SER A 147 3.31 6.38 -15.16
N ASP A 148 2.35 5.47 -14.94
CA ASP A 148 1.08 5.83 -14.31
C ASP A 148 1.23 6.08 -12.81
N THR A 149 1.99 5.25 -12.10
CA THR A 149 2.32 5.54 -10.69
C THR A 149 3.12 6.83 -10.59
N GLN A 150 4.12 7.07 -11.45
CA GLN A 150 4.90 8.32 -11.43
C GLN A 150 4.03 9.57 -11.63
N ARG A 151 3.08 9.52 -12.58
CA ARG A 151 2.15 10.63 -12.83
C ARG A 151 1.27 10.90 -11.61
N ARG A 152 0.57 9.87 -11.12
CA ARG A 152 -0.36 9.99 -9.96
C ARG A 152 0.35 10.41 -8.70
N ASP A 153 1.54 9.87 -8.47
CA ASP A 153 2.38 10.23 -7.33
C ASP A 153 2.78 11.70 -7.34
N LYS A 154 3.18 12.23 -8.52
CA LYS A 154 3.47 13.65 -8.69
C LYS A 154 2.23 14.52 -8.51
N GLU A 155 1.07 14.09 -9.02
CA GLU A 155 -0.20 14.79 -8.86
C GLU A 155 -0.62 14.86 -7.38
N MET A 156 -0.62 13.73 -6.66
CA MET A 156 -0.96 13.69 -5.24
C MET A 156 0.00 14.54 -4.39
N ALA A 157 1.30 14.51 -4.71
CA ALA A 157 2.28 15.34 -4.01
C ALA A 157 2.05 16.83 -4.27
N ALA A 158 1.80 17.22 -5.52
CA ALA A 158 1.53 18.62 -5.86
C ALA A 158 0.22 19.13 -5.24
N GLU A 159 -0.82 18.30 -5.17
CA GLU A 159 -2.06 18.66 -4.46
C GLU A 159 -1.81 18.94 -2.98
N LEU A 160 -1.13 18.02 -2.28
CA LEU A 160 -0.94 18.13 -0.84
C LEU A 160 0.10 19.16 -0.39
N TYR A 161 1.22 19.28 -1.11
CA TYR A 161 2.37 20.06 -0.65
C TYR A 161 2.52 21.40 -1.39
N ASP A 162 2.10 21.49 -2.65
CA ASP A 162 2.21 22.74 -3.43
C ASP A 162 0.91 23.54 -3.38
N ARG A 163 -0.24 22.86 -3.56
CA ARG A 163 -1.57 23.50 -3.58
C ARG A 163 -2.24 23.53 -2.21
N LEU A 164 -1.69 22.82 -1.22
CA LEU A 164 -2.25 22.67 0.13
C LEU A 164 -3.73 22.25 0.07
N HIS A 165 -4.04 21.30 -0.80
CA HIS A 165 -5.38 20.77 -0.99
C HIS A 165 -5.39 19.27 -0.75
N LEU A 166 -6.42 18.78 -0.07
CA LEU A 166 -6.58 17.35 0.16
C LEU A 166 -6.89 16.66 -1.18
N PRO A 167 -6.39 15.43 -1.39
CA PRO A 167 -6.79 14.65 -2.55
C PRO A 167 -8.31 14.55 -2.59
N GLY A 168 -8.90 14.89 -3.73
CA GLY A 168 -10.35 14.78 -3.93
C GLY A 168 -10.85 13.35 -3.64
N ALA A 169 -12.15 13.20 -3.39
CA ALA A 169 -12.73 11.88 -3.15
C ALA A 169 -12.31 10.89 -4.25
N THR A 170 -11.64 9.80 -3.87
CA THR A 170 -11.25 8.74 -4.80
C THR A 170 -12.48 8.31 -5.58
N ARG A 171 -12.46 8.49 -6.91
CA ARG A 171 -13.60 8.15 -7.78
C ARG A 171 -14.03 6.70 -7.51
N PRO A 172 -15.35 6.41 -7.39
CA PRO A 172 -15.83 5.05 -7.16
C PRO A 172 -15.28 4.07 -8.18
N ALA A 173 -14.92 2.86 -7.72
CA ALA A 173 -14.37 1.80 -8.56
C ALA A 173 -15.30 1.39 -9.72
N ALA A 174 -16.60 1.74 -9.64
CA ALA A 174 -17.60 1.55 -10.69
C ALA A 174 -17.26 2.24 -12.03
N LEU A 175 -16.40 3.27 -12.04
CA LEU A 175 -15.94 3.95 -13.27
C LEU A 175 -14.58 3.44 -13.78
N GLY A 176 -14.01 2.43 -13.12
CA GLY A 176 -12.71 1.87 -13.45
C GLY A 176 -11.94 1.55 -12.18
N PHE A 177 -11.49 0.30 -12.08
CA PHE A 177 -10.60 -0.14 -11.02
C PHE A 177 -9.33 0.74 -11.02
N ASN A 178 -9.04 1.44 -9.92
CA ASN A 178 -7.83 2.23 -9.82
C ASN A 178 -6.61 1.30 -9.88
N ASP A 179 -5.70 1.52 -10.83
CA ASP A 179 -4.45 0.75 -10.89
C ASP A 179 -3.67 0.94 -9.56
N PRO A 180 -2.97 -0.10 -9.06
CA PRO A 180 -2.18 0.03 -7.85
C PRO A 180 -1.06 1.06 -8.01
N LEU A 181 -0.68 1.69 -6.90
CA LEU A 181 0.54 2.47 -6.82
C LEU A 181 1.72 1.54 -6.50
N LEU A 182 2.71 1.52 -7.39
CA LEU A 182 3.86 0.63 -7.30
C LEU A 182 5.12 1.42 -6.96
N TYR A 183 5.76 1.10 -5.84
CA TYR A 183 7.03 1.73 -5.45
C TYR A 183 8.12 0.68 -5.23
N ARG A 184 9.35 0.98 -5.65
CA ARG A 184 10.53 0.22 -5.25
C ARG A 184 11.14 0.88 -4.03
N LEU A 185 11.09 0.18 -2.89
CA LEU A 185 11.85 0.52 -1.70
C LEU A 185 13.21 -0.17 -1.76
N SER A 186 14.28 0.60 -1.63
CA SER A 186 15.65 0.12 -1.57
C SER A 186 16.21 0.42 -0.20
N LEU A 187 16.64 -0.61 0.52
CA LEU A 187 17.25 -0.49 1.85
C LEU A 187 18.68 -1.01 1.82
N PRO A 188 19.60 -0.45 2.63
CA PRO A 188 20.92 -1.02 2.79
C PRO A 188 20.82 -2.45 3.32
N SER A 189 21.67 -3.33 2.82
CA SER A 189 21.81 -4.70 3.31
C SER A 189 23.28 -4.96 3.57
N THR A 190 23.61 -5.24 4.83
CA THR A 190 24.94 -5.71 5.21
C THR A 190 24.95 -7.23 5.13
N SER A 191 25.85 -7.79 4.33
CA SER A 191 26.05 -9.23 4.23
C SER A 191 27.51 -9.59 4.54
N ARG A 192 27.77 -10.86 4.87
CA ARG A 192 29.15 -11.35 5.04
C ARG A 192 30.03 -11.18 3.78
N PHE A 193 29.43 -10.95 2.62
CA PHE A 193 30.09 -10.81 1.33
C PHE A 193 30.21 -9.35 0.87
N GLY A 194 29.87 -8.38 1.72
CA GLY A 194 29.94 -6.95 1.44
C GLY A 194 28.61 -6.23 1.61
N ASP A 195 28.66 -4.91 1.49
CA ASP A 195 27.51 -4.01 1.52
C ASP A 195 26.77 -4.05 0.18
N GLY A 196 25.44 -4.09 0.24
CA GLY A 196 24.56 -4.06 -0.93
C GLY A 196 23.24 -3.37 -0.62
N SER A 197 22.28 -3.48 -1.55
CA SER A 197 20.91 -3.00 -1.37
C SER A 197 19.90 -4.12 -1.53
N ARG A 198 18.95 -4.20 -0.61
CA ARG A 198 17.76 -5.05 -0.75
C ARG A 198 16.65 -4.22 -1.35
N HIS A 199 16.15 -4.66 -2.50
CA HIS A 199 15.03 -4.02 -3.18
C HIS A 199 13.74 -4.78 -2.88
N THR A 200 12.67 -4.04 -2.63
CA THR A 200 11.34 -4.57 -2.34
C THR A 200 10.32 -3.75 -3.10
N ALA A 201 9.47 -4.40 -3.90
CA ALA A 201 8.31 -3.72 -4.48
C ALA A 201 7.22 -3.57 -3.41
N LEU A 202 6.81 -2.35 -3.10
CA LEU A 202 5.61 -2.03 -2.34
C LEU A 202 4.47 -1.78 -3.31
N VAL A 203 3.35 -2.45 -3.08
CA VAL A 203 2.12 -2.28 -3.87
C VAL A 203 1.05 -1.75 -2.93
N PHE A 204 0.61 -0.51 -3.14
CA PHE A 204 -0.53 0.08 -2.44
C PHE A 204 -1.73 0.12 -3.37
N PHE A 205 -2.81 -0.49 -2.94
CA PHE A 205 -4.10 -0.44 -3.62
C PHE A 205 -5.09 0.32 -2.74
N ASP A 206 -5.65 1.40 -3.27
CA ASP A 206 -6.76 2.12 -2.66
C ASP A 206 -8.06 1.53 -3.22
N ALA A 207 -8.57 0.50 -2.54
CA ALA A 207 -9.94 0.08 -2.74
C ALA A 207 -10.81 1.18 -2.13
N ALA A 208 -11.53 1.94 -2.95
CA ALA A 208 -12.58 2.83 -2.47
C ALA A 208 -13.56 1.95 -1.66
N GLY A 209 -13.48 2.06 -0.33
CA GLY A 209 -13.72 0.95 0.58
C GLY A 209 -15.15 0.45 0.72
N GLU A 210 -16.10 0.90 -0.09
CA GLU A 210 -17.53 0.70 0.21
C GLU A 210 -18.43 0.57 -1.04
N ASP A 211 -17.88 0.64 -2.26
CA ASP A 211 -18.71 0.67 -3.48
C ASP A 211 -18.35 -0.47 -4.43
N LEU A 212 -18.43 -1.69 -3.90
CA LEU A 212 -18.23 -2.93 -4.64
C LEU A 212 -19.58 -3.50 -5.09
N GLY A 213 -20.38 -2.68 -5.79
CA GLY A 213 -21.62 -3.13 -6.44
C GLY A 213 -21.39 -4.08 -7.64
N ASP A 214 -20.13 -4.28 -8.05
CA ASP A 214 -19.71 -5.16 -9.13
C ASP A 214 -18.99 -6.40 -8.58
N ALA A 215 -19.45 -7.59 -8.98
CA ALA A 215 -18.86 -8.86 -8.59
C ALA A 215 -17.38 -8.97 -9.01
N ALA A 216 -17.02 -8.45 -10.19
CA ALA A 216 -15.62 -8.47 -10.64
C ALA A 216 -14.71 -7.56 -9.81
N ALA A 217 -15.27 -6.49 -9.24
CA ALA A 217 -14.57 -5.61 -8.32
C ALA A 217 -14.34 -6.29 -6.96
N MET A 218 -15.35 -6.99 -6.45
CA MET A 218 -15.26 -7.81 -5.23
C MET A 218 -14.22 -8.93 -5.36
N ASP A 219 -14.20 -9.65 -6.48
CA ASP A 219 -13.27 -10.75 -6.71
C ASP A 219 -11.83 -10.25 -6.71
N ARG A 220 -11.53 -9.17 -7.44
CA ARG A 220 -10.20 -8.57 -7.46
C ARG A 220 -9.76 -8.03 -6.10
N TYR A 221 -10.69 -7.44 -5.34
CA TYR A 221 -10.40 -6.99 -3.97
C TYR A 221 -10.07 -8.17 -3.04
N THR A 222 -10.78 -9.28 -3.22
CA THR A 222 -10.54 -10.51 -2.46
C THR A 222 -9.19 -11.13 -2.82
N ASP A 223 -8.87 -11.23 -4.11
CA ASP A 223 -7.58 -11.69 -4.62
C ASP A 223 -6.42 -10.81 -4.11
N TYR A 224 -6.63 -9.50 -4.03
CA TYR A 224 -5.67 -8.56 -3.47
C TYR A 224 -5.34 -8.87 -2.01
N LEU A 225 -6.37 -9.00 -1.16
CA LEU A 225 -6.20 -9.34 0.24
C LEU A 225 -5.56 -10.73 0.40
N ALA A 226 -5.97 -11.70 -0.43
CA ALA A 226 -5.40 -13.04 -0.44
C ALA A 226 -3.92 -13.05 -0.86
N ALA A 227 -3.46 -12.07 -1.64
CA ALA A 227 -2.07 -11.92 -2.03
C ALA A 227 -1.22 -11.09 -1.05
N ALA A 228 -1.83 -10.30 -0.16
CA ALA A 228 -1.13 -9.36 0.71
C ALA A 228 -0.11 -10.00 1.66
N ASP A 229 1.08 -9.42 1.78
CA ASP A 229 2.09 -9.81 2.79
C ASP A 229 1.85 -9.13 4.15
N GLY A 230 1.00 -8.12 4.18
CA GLY A 230 0.58 -7.40 5.37
C GLY A 230 -0.60 -6.50 5.05
N ILE A 231 -1.41 -6.20 6.05
CA ILE A 231 -2.61 -5.38 5.90
C ILE A 231 -2.50 -4.20 6.87
N ILE A 232 -2.77 -2.99 6.38
CA ILE A 232 -2.97 -1.77 7.16
C ILE A 232 -4.46 -1.46 7.12
N LEU A 233 -5.13 -1.59 8.25
CA LEU A 233 -6.52 -1.21 8.44
C LEU A 233 -6.57 0.19 9.07
N LEU A 234 -7.00 1.19 8.30
CA LEU A 234 -7.24 2.54 8.78
C LEU A 234 -8.59 2.62 9.48
N VAL A 235 -8.57 3.12 10.71
CA VAL A 235 -9.76 3.34 11.55
C VAL A 235 -9.86 4.83 11.83
N ASP A 236 -10.94 5.47 11.39
CA ASP A 236 -11.20 6.85 11.74
C ASP A 236 -11.91 6.89 13.11
N PRO A 237 -11.28 7.43 14.17
CA PRO A 237 -11.88 7.47 15.50
C PRO A 237 -13.14 8.34 15.52
N LEU A 238 -13.27 9.31 14.60
CA LEU A 238 -14.47 10.13 14.48
C LEU A 238 -15.68 9.34 13.95
N GLN A 239 -15.53 8.09 13.53
CA GLN A 239 -16.66 7.22 13.18
C GLN A 239 -17.28 6.54 14.41
N LEU A 240 -16.64 6.63 15.58
CA LEU A 240 -17.14 6.06 16.83
C LEU A 240 -17.99 7.10 17.58
N PRO A 241 -19.27 6.80 17.89
CA PRO A 241 -20.15 7.76 18.58
C PRO A 241 -19.62 8.23 19.94
N SER A 242 -18.98 7.35 20.71
CA SER A 242 -18.36 7.64 22.01
C SER A 242 -17.28 8.72 21.91
N VAL A 243 -16.38 8.60 20.92
CA VAL A 243 -15.34 9.61 20.66
C VAL A 243 -15.98 10.98 20.40
N ARG A 244 -17.04 11.03 19.59
CA ARG A 244 -17.74 12.30 19.29
C ARG A 244 -18.35 12.95 20.54
N GLN A 245 -18.77 12.15 21.52
CA GLN A 245 -19.36 12.65 22.77
C GLN A 245 -18.30 13.19 23.74
N GLU A 246 -17.10 12.61 23.72
CA GLU A 246 -15.98 13.07 24.56
C GLU A 246 -15.28 14.32 24.01
N LEU A 247 -15.35 14.54 22.69
CA LEU A 247 -14.75 15.72 22.07
C LEU A 247 -15.48 17.01 22.47
N PRO A 248 -14.75 18.11 22.76
CA PRO A 248 -15.36 19.40 23.05
C PRO A 248 -16.27 19.88 21.90
N PRO A 249 -17.42 20.50 22.20
CA PRO A 249 -18.26 21.12 21.18
C PRO A 249 -17.45 22.11 20.32
N SER A 250 -17.61 22.05 19.00
CA SER A 250 -16.91 22.90 18.03
C SER A 250 -15.38 22.68 17.92
N TYR A 251 -14.86 21.55 18.42
CA TYR A 251 -13.46 21.19 18.22
C TYR A 251 -13.20 20.69 16.80
N GLY A 252 -12.47 21.47 16.00
CA GLY A 252 -12.07 21.13 14.64
C GLY A 252 -13.16 21.34 13.58
N PRO A 253 -12.98 20.80 12.37
CA PRO A 253 -13.93 20.95 11.27
C PRO A 253 -15.23 20.17 11.53
N PRO A 254 -16.30 20.43 10.75
CA PRO A 254 -17.53 19.64 10.81
C PRO A 254 -17.25 18.13 10.72
N LEU A 255 -17.83 17.36 11.64
CA LEU A 255 -17.63 15.92 11.69
C LEU A 255 -18.27 15.26 10.46
N PRO A 256 -17.59 14.28 9.83
CA PRO A 256 -18.16 13.55 8.72
C PRO A 256 -19.42 12.77 9.15
N PRO A 257 -20.31 12.39 8.22
CA PRO A 257 -21.36 11.43 8.52
C PRO A 257 -20.76 10.11 9.05
N ILE A 258 -21.52 9.40 9.89
CA ILE A 258 -21.12 8.06 10.33
C ILE A 258 -21.35 7.10 9.17
N GLU A 259 -20.30 6.41 8.75
CA GLU A 259 -20.29 5.42 7.68
C GLU A 259 -20.13 4.00 8.26
N THR A 260 -19.62 3.06 7.45
CA THR A 260 -19.48 1.64 7.84
C THR A 260 -18.62 1.48 9.09
N SER A 261 -19.07 0.63 10.01
CA SER A 261 -18.35 0.41 11.26
C SER A 261 -16.99 -0.29 11.00
N PRO A 262 -15.91 0.11 11.70
CA PRO A 262 -14.61 -0.57 11.61
C PRO A 262 -14.70 -2.08 11.92
N GLN A 263 -15.62 -2.47 12.79
CA GLN A 263 -15.87 -3.86 13.17
C GLN A 263 -16.40 -4.69 12.00
N GLN A 264 -17.27 -4.11 11.16
CA GLN A 264 -17.79 -4.75 9.96
C GLN A 264 -16.67 -4.94 8.93
N ILE A 265 -15.86 -3.91 8.69
CA ILE A 265 -14.71 -4.01 7.77
C ILE A 265 -13.73 -5.10 8.23
N ALA A 266 -13.43 -5.16 9.54
CA ALA A 266 -12.60 -6.21 10.10
C ALA A 266 -13.21 -7.63 9.90
N ALA A 267 -14.54 -7.75 10.01
CA ALA A 267 -15.28 -8.98 9.72
C ALA A 267 -14.99 -9.49 8.32
N ASP A 268 -15.15 -8.59 7.36
CA ASP A 268 -15.19 -8.90 5.94
C ASP A 268 -13.79 -9.30 5.48
N ILE A 269 -12.77 -8.56 5.92
CA ILE A 269 -11.36 -8.92 5.71
C ILE A 269 -11.08 -10.33 6.26
N ALA A 270 -11.46 -10.61 7.51
CA ALA A 270 -11.20 -11.91 8.14
C ALA A 270 -11.93 -13.06 7.42
N GLY A 271 -13.19 -12.84 7.02
CA GLY A 271 -13.98 -13.78 6.25
C GLY A 271 -13.34 -14.11 4.90
N GLN A 272 -12.99 -13.07 4.13
CA GLN A 272 -12.36 -13.19 2.81
C GLN A 272 -11.02 -13.94 2.87
N LEU A 273 -10.16 -13.60 3.84
CA LEU A 273 -8.85 -14.23 4.00
C LEU A 273 -8.93 -15.70 4.42
N ARG A 274 -9.90 -16.07 5.27
CA ARG A 274 -10.13 -17.47 5.66
C ARG A 274 -10.66 -18.30 4.51
N GLY A 275 -11.51 -17.73 3.65
CA GLY A 275 -12.02 -18.38 2.44
C GLY A 275 -10.90 -18.76 1.46
N HIS A 276 -9.84 -17.95 1.40
CA HIS A 276 -8.69 -18.14 0.50
C HIS A 276 -7.55 -18.96 1.11
N GLY A 277 -7.85 -19.78 2.13
CA GLY A 277 -6.88 -20.73 2.67
C GLY A 277 -5.72 -20.12 3.45
N ARG A 278 -5.77 -18.82 3.82
CA ARG A 278 -4.74 -18.18 4.67
C ARG A 278 -4.95 -18.49 6.14
N ARG A 279 -5.14 -19.77 6.45
CA ARG A 279 -5.29 -20.29 7.81
C ARG A 279 -3.90 -20.57 8.38
N GLY A 280 -3.54 -19.82 9.42
CA GLY A 280 -2.45 -20.15 10.31
C GLY A 280 -2.86 -21.20 11.35
N THR A 281 -2.02 -21.34 12.38
CA THR A 281 -2.28 -22.22 13.53
C THR A 281 -3.65 -21.91 14.17
N ARG A 282 -4.44 -22.95 14.45
CA ARG A 282 -5.77 -22.87 15.09
C ARG A 282 -6.85 -22.12 14.28
N GLY A 283 -6.69 -22.01 12.95
CA GLY A 283 -7.73 -21.44 12.07
C GLY A 283 -7.76 -19.91 11.99
N LYS A 284 -6.84 -19.23 12.67
CA LYS A 284 -6.66 -17.76 12.57
C LYS A 284 -5.99 -17.36 11.27
N VAL A 285 -6.18 -16.12 10.83
CA VAL A 285 -5.49 -15.56 9.67
C VAL A 285 -4.03 -15.29 10.02
N SER A 286 -3.10 -15.79 9.20
CA SER A 286 -1.64 -15.65 9.42
C SER A 286 -1.03 -14.36 8.85
N THR A 287 -1.78 -13.63 8.03
CA THR A 287 -1.32 -12.35 7.48
C THR A 287 -1.29 -11.30 8.60
N PRO A 288 -0.15 -10.62 8.83
CA PRO A 288 -0.05 -9.60 9.87
C PRO A 288 -0.95 -8.39 9.57
N LEU A 289 -1.66 -7.93 10.59
CA LEU A 289 -2.61 -6.83 10.52
C LEU A 289 -2.15 -5.65 11.41
N ALA A 290 -1.88 -4.52 10.78
CA ALA A 290 -1.63 -3.24 11.46
C ALA A 290 -2.94 -2.46 11.51
N VAL A 291 -3.51 -2.27 12.70
CA VAL A 291 -4.68 -1.42 12.89
C VAL A 291 -4.19 -0.02 13.22
N ALA A 292 -4.47 0.94 12.35
CA ALA A 292 -4.01 2.32 12.49
C ALA A 292 -5.20 3.25 12.73
N VAL A 293 -5.35 3.72 13.97
CA VAL A 293 -6.26 4.81 14.30
C VAL A 293 -5.72 6.09 13.67
N THR A 294 -6.41 6.61 12.67
CA THR A 294 -6.00 7.82 11.95
C THR A 294 -6.48 9.08 12.68
N LYS A 295 -6.16 10.26 12.13
CA LYS A 295 -6.63 11.55 12.62
C LYS A 295 -6.39 11.76 14.13
N THR A 296 -5.28 11.23 14.68
CA THR A 296 -5.00 11.36 16.12
C THR A 296 -4.79 12.81 16.57
N ASP A 297 -4.52 13.72 15.64
CA ASP A 297 -4.52 15.17 15.86
C ASP A 297 -5.88 15.69 16.36
N MET A 298 -6.99 15.06 15.95
CA MET A 298 -8.34 15.38 16.43
C MET A 298 -8.60 14.90 17.87
N LEU A 299 -7.77 13.99 18.38
CA LEU A 299 -7.96 13.38 19.69
C LEU A 299 -7.18 14.11 20.79
N ARG A 300 -6.37 15.11 20.45
CA ARG A 300 -5.54 15.87 21.41
C ARG A 300 -6.29 16.32 22.70
N PRO A 301 -7.57 16.75 22.67
CA PRO A 301 -8.27 17.16 23.89
C PRO A 301 -8.57 16.02 24.87
N ILE A 302 -8.64 14.78 24.37
CA ILE A 302 -9.02 13.60 25.14
C ILE A 302 -7.84 12.65 25.39
N LEU A 303 -6.69 12.92 24.76
CA LEU A 303 -5.43 12.20 25.01
C LEU A 303 -4.73 12.76 26.25
N GLN A 304 -4.02 11.89 26.97
CA GLN A 304 -3.15 12.32 28.06
C GLN A 304 -1.97 13.15 27.51
N PRO A 305 -1.48 14.18 28.24
CA PRO A 305 -0.40 15.04 27.74
C PRO A 305 0.91 14.30 27.40
N GLN A 306 1.16 13.15 28.02
CA GLN A 306 2.34 12.30 27.84
C GLN A 306 2.09 11.15 26.86
N SER A 307 0.94 11.14 26.18
CA SER A 307 0.57 10.11 25.22
C SER A 307 1.66 9.92 24.14
N PRO A 308 2.16 8.69 23.91
CA PRO A 308 3.07 8.42 22.81
C PRO A 308 2.45 8.66 21.42
N LEU A 309 1.14 8.87 21.30
CA LEU A 309 0.47 9.27 20.05
C LEU A 309 0.72 10.72 19.66
N LEU A 310 1.21 11.56 20.58
CA LEU A 310 1.48 12.97 20.33
C LEU A 310 2.84 13.22 19.68
N ASN A 311 3.72 12.20 19.61
CA ASN A 311 5.11 12.35 19.19
C ASN A 311 5.54 11.23 18.23
N ASN A 312 6.43 11.57 17.30
CA ASN A 312 7.07 10.59 16.41
C ASN A 312 8.00 9.65 17.20
N ALA A 313 8.03 8.38 16.80
CA ALA A 313 9.00 7.42 17.31
C ALA A 313 10.44 7.82 16.90
N ARG A 314 11.41 7.49 17.75
CA ARG A 314 12.83 7.70 17.44
C ARG A 314 13.37 6.49 16.68
N HIS A 315 13.56 6.63 15.38
CA HIS A 315 14.15 5.57 14.52
C HIS A 315 15.68 5.64 14.46
N ASP A 316 16.34 5.94 15.57
CA ASP A 316 17.78 6.26 15.60
C ASP A 316 18.63 5.15 14.97
N GLY A 317 19.44 5.53 13.97
CA GLY A 317 20.34 4.62 13.26
C GLY A 317 19.65 3.69 12.26
N GLY A 318 18.41 3.97 11.86
CA GLY A 318 17.68 3.13 10.90
C GLY A 318 17.21 1.81 11.51
N VAL A 319 16.92 1.82 12.81
CA VAL A 319 16.45 0.65 13.55
C VAL A 319 15.01 0.87 13.98
N PHE A 320 14.16 -0.14 13.77
CA PHE A 320 12.77 -0.10 14.19
C PHE A 320 12.68 -0.24 15.72
N ASP A 321 11.98 0.70 16.37
CA ASP A 321 11.80 0.73 17.82
C ASP A 321 10.60 -0.12 18.25
N ASP A 322 10.87 -1.37 18.65
CA ASP A 322 9.82 -2.28 19.10
C ASP A 322 9.27 -1.90 20.48
N THR A 323 10.06 -1.20 21.31
CA THR A 323 9.62 -0.81 22.66
C THR A 323 8.60 0.32 22.56
N GLY A 324 8.90 1.36 21.79
CA GLY A 324 7.95 2.44 21.50
C GLY A 324 6.71 1.96 20.76
N ARG A 325 6.81 0.89 19.95
CA ARG A 325 5.64 0.23 19.35
C ARG A 325 4.74 -0.40 20.42
N VAL A 326 5.28 -1.15 21.38
CA VAL A 326 4.46 -1.77 22.45
C VAL A 326 3.71 -0.71 23.25
N ALA A 327 4.37 0.41 23.61
CA ALA A 327 3.71 1.49 24.33
C ALA A 327 2.49 2.05 23.58
N VAL A 328 2.63 2.30 22.27
CA VAL A 328 1.51 2.74 21.43
C VAL A 328 0.44 1.67 21.25
N HIS A 329 0.85 0.40 21.12
CA HIS A 329 -0.10 -0.71 21.03
C HIS A 329 -1.04 -0.73 22.24
N GLU A 330 -0.49 -0.68 23.45
CA GLU A 330 -1.28 -0.73 24.68
C GLU A 330 -2.16 0.51 24.86
N GLU A 331 -1.65 1.70 24.54
CA GLU A 331 -2.45 2.93 24.63
C GLU A 331 -3.62 2.92 23.65
N VAL A 332 -3.37 2.59 22.37
CA VAL A 332 -4.44 2.55 21.36
C VAL A 332 -5.45 1.45 21.69
N ARG A 333 -4.99 0.30 22.20
CA ARG A 333 -5.88 -0.75 22.69
C ARG A 333 -6.77 -0.23 23.83
N SER A 334 -6.19 0.44 24.83
CA SER A 334 -6.95 1.00 25.95
C SER A 334 -7.95 2.07 25.51
N LEU A 335 -7.60 2.89 24.51
CA LEU A 335 -8.51 3.89 23.95
C LEU A 335 -9.68 3.24 23.22
N LEU A 336 -9.40 2.25 22.36
CA LEU A 336 -10.45 1.48 21.69
C LEU A 336 -11.37 0.78 22.70
N ASP A 337 -10.81 0.24 23.79
CA ASP A 337 -11.60 -0.38 24.86
C ASP A 337 -12.57 0.60 25.52
N GLY A 338 -12.14 1.84 25.74
CA GLY A 338 -13.00 2.91 26.24
C GLY A 338 -14.09 3.31 25.23
N TRP A 339 -13.77 3.36 23.94
CA TRP A 339 -14.67 3.87 22.91
C TRP A 339 -15.69 2.85 22.40
N ASP A 340 -15.30 1.60 22.16
CA ASP A 340 -16.17 0.57 21.58
C ASP A 340 -16.43 -0.61 22.52
N GLY A 341 -16.08 -0.46 23.80
CA GLY A 341 -16.19 -1.53 24.79
C GLY A 341 -15.27 -2.71 24.52
N GLY A 342 -14.25 -2.54 23.67
CA GLY A 342 -13.27 -3.54 23.26
C GLY A 342 -13.78 -4.55 22.24
N GLU A 343 -14.87 -4.25 21.53
CA GLU A 343 -15.45 -5.17 20.55
C GLU A 343 -14.49 -5.44 19.37
N LEU A 344 -13.90 -4.38 18.81
CA LEU A 344 -12.99 -4.48 17.69
C LEU A 344 -11.77 -5.34 18.04
N HIS A 345 -11.10 -5.06 19.16
CA HIS A 345 -9.88 -5.78 19.49
C HIS A 345 -10.15 -7.26 19.82
N ARG A 346 -11.21 -7.57 20.59
CA ARG A 346 -11.57 -8.97 20.91
C ARG A 346 -11.87 -9.77 19.64
N ARG A 347 -12.51 -9.13 18.67
CA ARG A 347 -12.76 -9.74 17.35
C ARG A 347 -11.46 -10.02 16.61
N LEU A 348 -10.59 -9.02 16.49
CA LEU A 348 -9.32 -9.15 15.79
C LEU A 348 -8.40 -10.19 16.44
N ASP A 349 -8.35 -10.23 17.77
CA ASP A 349 -7.60 -11.24 18.53
C ASP A 349 -8.11 -12.66 18.26
N ARG A 350 -9.41 -12.83 18.00
CA ARG A 350 -9.98 -14.13 17.60
C ARG A 350 -9.64 -14.48 16.16
N ASP A 351 -9.70 -13.51 15.26
CA ASP A 351 -9.64 -13.72 13.82
C ASP A 351 -8.20 -13.78 13.26
N PHE A 352 -7.25 -13.07 13.87
CA PHE A 352 -5.88 -12.92 13.38
C PHE A 352 -4.84 -13.45 14.37
N ALA A 353 -3.76 -14.02 13.84
CA ALA A 353 -2.65 -14.52 14.64
C ALA A 353 -1.64 -13.43 15.03
N ASP A 354 -1.63 -12.31 14.30
CA ASP A 354 -0.62 -11.26 14.45
C ASP A 354 -1.24 -9.88 14.19
N VAL A 355 -1.52 -9.14 15.26
CA VAL A 355 -2.15 -7.82 15.24
C VAL A 355 -1.30 -6.83 16.03
N SER A 356 -1.12 -5.62 15.50
CA SER A 356 -0.59 -4.51 16.28
C SER A 356 -1.40 -3.23 16.04
N TYR A 357 -1.68 -2.50 17.12
CA TYR A 357 -2.36 -1.22 17.09
C TYR A 357 -1.37 -0.07 16.97
N PHE A 358 -1.76 0.95 16.21
CA PHE A 358 -1.02 2.17 15.92
C PHE A 358 -1.97 3.35 15.96
N GLY A 359 -1.45 4.54 16.28
CA GLY A 359 -2.16 5.79 16.08
C GLY A 359 -1.30 6.74 15.26
N LEU A 360 -1.91 7.42 14.29
CA LEU A 360 -1.21 8.31 13.38
C LEU A 360 -2.06 9.52 12.96
N SER A 361 -1.37 10.58 12.58
CA SER A 361 -1.95 11.73 11.92
C SER A 361 -1.13 12.07 10.68
N SER A 362 -1.77 12.00 9.51
CA SER A 362 -1.10 12.34 8.24
C SER A 362 -0.82 13.84 8.12
N LEU A 363 -1.70 14.70 8.65
CA LEU A 363 -1.58 16.15 8.55
C LEU A 363 -0.92 16.78 9.79
N GLY A 364 -0.95 16.11 10.94
CA GLY A 364 -0.46 16.63 12.22
C GLY A 364 -1.38 17.63 12.92
N ALA A 365 -2.31 18.21 12.16
CA ALA A 365 -3.32 19.15 12.59
C ALA A 365 -4.58 19.02 11.71
N SER A 366 -5.70 19.47 12.26
CA SER A 366 -6.99 19.42 11.61
C SER A 366 -7.06 20.41 10.43
N PRO A 367 -7.77 20.06 9.34
CA PRO A 367 -8.09 21.00 8.26
C PRO A 367 -8.78 22.28 8.77
N PRO A 368 -8.63 23.42 8.08
CA PRO A 368 -9.33 24.65 8.42
C PRO A 368 -10.85 24.43 8.47
N ALA A 369 -11.51 24.92 9.53
CA ALA A 369 -12.96 24.75 9.69
C ALA A 369 -13.76 25.39 8.53
N THR A 370 -13.25 26.49 7.96
CA THR A 370 -13.85 27.20 6.82
C THR A 370 -13.51 26.59 5.46
N ALA A 371 -12.52 25.70 5.40
CA ALA A 371 -12.10 25.03 4.17
C ALA A 371 -11.68 23.57 4.46
N PRO A 372 -12.65 22.67 4.71
CA PRO A 372 -12.37 21.28 5.10
C PRO A 372 -11.68 20.44 4.01
N ALA A 373 -11.65 20.94 2.78
CA ALA A 373 -10.94 20.33 1.65
C ALA A 373 -9.46 20.76 1.58
N ASP A 374 -9.03 21.72 2.40
CA ASP A 374 -7.67 22.24 2.38
C ASP A 374 -6.79 21.58 3.45
N VAL A 375 -5.50 21.54 3.17
CA VAL A 375 -4.45 21.18 4.10
C VAL A 375 -4.20 22.37 5.04
N PRO A 376 -3.77 22.14 6.30
CA PRO A 376 -3.29 23.22 7.16
C PRO A 376 -2.28 24.13 6.46
N THR A 377 -2.31 25.44 6.72
CA THR A 377 -1.43 26.43 6.07
C THR A 377 0.06 26.19 6.31
N SER A 378 0.41 25.50 7.39
CA SER A 378 1.77 25.04 7.71
C SER A 378 2.22 23.80 6.93
N GLY A 379 1.36 23.27 6.06
CA GLY A 379 1.54 22.01 5.35
C GLY A 379 1.38 20.79 6.26
N PRO A 380 1.47 19.57 5.70
CA PRO A 380 1.40 18.35 6.48
C PRO A 380 2.57 18.21 7.46
N GLN A 381 2.28 17.95 8.74
CA GLN A 381 3.25 17.69 9.81
C GLN A 381 3.02 16.28 10.41
N PRO A 382 3.34 15.21 9.67
CA PRO A 382 2.90 13.87 10.02
C PRO A 382 3.45 13.36 11.35
N VAL A 383 2.57 12.71 12.10
CA VAL A 383 2.87 11.99 13.33
C VAL A 383 2.63 10.51 13.11
N ARG A 384 3.66 9.68 13.28
CA ARG A 384 3.64 8.21 13.28
C ARG A 384 3.10 7.55 12.01
N VAL A 385 3.09 8.26 10.90
CA VAL A 385 2.54 7.79 9.62
C VAL A 385 3.26 6.53 9.09
N GLU A 386 4.55 6.42 9.38
CA GLU A 386 5.42 5.33 8.93
C GLU A 386 5.27 4.05 9.74
N ASP A 387 4.82 4.13 11.00
CA ASP A 387 4.90 3.02 11.96
C ASP A 387 4.20 1.73 11.50
N PRO A 388 2.97 1.77 10.93
CA PRO A 388 2.30 0.56 10.47
C PRO A 388 3.10 -0.17 9.38
N LEU A 389 3.65 0.59 8.41
CA LEU A 389 4.43 0.01 7.34
C LEU A 389 5.77 -0.52 7.88
N LEU A 390 6.48 0.25 8.70
CA LEU A 390 7.76 -0.17 9.26
C LEU A 390 7.61 -1.44 10.11
N TRP A 391 6.53 -1.58 10.87
CA TRP A 391 6.24 -2.82 11.59
C TRP A 391 6.04 -3.99 10.64
N LEU A 392 5.26 -3.83 9.57
CA LEU A 392 5.07 -4.89 8.57
C LEU A 392 6.39 -5.28 7.89
N LEU A 393 7.24 -4.31 7.57
CA LEU A 393 8.58 -4.57 7.01
C LEU A 393 9.48 -5.30 8.02
N ALA A 394 9.44 -4.91 9.29
CA ALA A 394 10.16 -5.58 10.38
C ALA A 394 9.69 -7.03 10.58
N ARG A 395 8.37 -7.30 10.56
CA ARG A 395 7.81 -8.67 10.63
C ARG A 395 8.25 -9.55 9.47
N ARG A 396 8.63 -8.95 8.34
CA ARG A 396 9.16 -9.66 7.16
C ARG A 396 10.69 -9.71 7.10
N GLY A 397 11.38 -9.26 8.15
CA GLY A 397 12.84 -9.29 8.25
C GLY A 397 13.52 -8.33 7.27
N LEU A 398 12.86 -7.23 6.90
CA LEU A 398 13.41 -6.18 6.03
C LEU A 398 14.10 -5.08 6.82
N LEU A 399 13.80 -4.93 8.11
CA LEU A 399 14.37 -3.92 9.01
C LEU A 399 15.03 -4.59 10.20
N THR A 400 16.12 -3.98 10.68
CA THR A 400 16.70 -4.31 11.98
C THR A 400 15.76 -3.81 13.07
N VAL A 401 15.57 -4.63 14.11
CA VAL A 401 14.65 -4.34 15.22
C VAL A 401 15.44 -4.16 16.51
N ARG A 402 15.22 -3.05 17.21
CA ARG A 402 15.69 -2.83 18.57
C ARG A 402 14.66 -3.38 19.53
N LYS A 403 14.97 -4.51 20.15
CA LYS A 403 14.22 -5.01 21.31
C LYS A 403 14.77 -4.38 22.58
N SER A 404 13.95 -4.21 23.61
CA SER A 404 14.50 -3.90 24.93
C SER A 404 15.48 -5.02 25.31
N LYS A 405 16.63 -4.65 25.88
CA LYS A 405 17.45 -5.65 26.58
C LYS A 405 16.58 -6.13 27.74
N GLY A 406 16.04 -7.35 27.63
CA GLY A 406 15.43 -7.99 28.78
C GLY A 406 16.45 -7.97 29.91
N GLY A 407 16.11 -7.30 31.02
CA GLY A 407 16.84 -7.49 32.26
C GLY A 407 16.76 -8.97 32.58
N GLY A 408 17.87 -9.68 32.41
CA GLY A 408 18.03 -11.00 32.99
C GLY A 408 17.85 -10.84 34.49
N ALA A 409 16.78 -11.42 35.01
CA ALA A 409 16.73 -11.87 36.38
C ALA A 409 17.47 -13.22 36.45
#